data_AF-A0ABD5MTG8-F1
#
_entry.id   AF-A0ABD5MTG8-F1
#
_cell.length_a   1.000
_cell.length_b   1.000
_cell.length_c   1.000
_cell.angle_alpha   90.00
_cell.angle_beta   90.00
_cell.angle_gamma   90.00
#
_symmetry.space_group_name_H-M   'P 1'
#
loop_
_entity.id
_entity.type
_entity.pdbx_description
1 polymer ?
#
loop_
_entity_poly.entity_id
_entity_poly.type
_entity_poly.pdbx_seq_one_letter_code
_entity_poly.pdbx_strand_id
1 'polypeptide(L)'
;MGSEPSTESTSAGDRNTNDACAPHRRPYAVATLLRDWVVAVAVVAGLYGLLYAIPVPPFGVPGYLLIVAFDRLETVLPAFSSSTAYDAAFAGFLGTLAVVASLGASWSRSRGAAGGRSVAAGAAVTVVGVVGAALWSTVFLRFAGGDYTPLLVVGATTVLLLFAGRYLAVGRFGRRLA
;
A
#
# COMPACT_ATOMS: atom_id res chain seq x y z
N MET A 1 30.48 36.61 68.34
CA MET A 1 30.26 35.40 69.16
C MET A 1 29.16 34.63 68.45
N GLY A 2 29.48 33.68 67.57
CA GLY A 2 29.74 32.27 67.92
C GLY A 2 28.39 31.60 68.22
N SER A 3 27.85 30.62 67.48
CA SER A 3 28.48 29.58 66.68
C SER A 3 27.42 28.92 65.77
N GLU A 4 27.77 28.59 64.52
CA GLU A 4 27.29 27.36 63.84
C GLU A 4 28.02 26.16 64.50
N PRO A 5 27.59 24.86 64.43
CA PRO A 5 27.20 24.21 63.17
C PRO A 5 26.30 22.93 63.20
N SER A 6 26.02 22.41 62.00
CA SER A 6 25.82 20.99 61.62
C SER A 6 24.54 20.27 62.05
N THR A 7 23.88 19.38 61.29
CA THR A 7 23.98 18.78 59.95
C THR A 7 22.80 17.79 59.92
N GLU A 8 21.95 17.72 58.89
CA GLU A 8 21.54 16.41 58.36
C GLU A 8 20.97 16.51 56.94
N SER A 9 21.50 15.62 56.10
CA SER A 9 21.19 15.44 54.71
C SER A 9 20.23 14.27 54.57
N THR A 10 19.04 14.50 54.01
CA THR A 10 18.22 13.43 53.42
C THR A 10 17.51 14.05 52.20
N SER A 11 18.12 13.92 51.03
CA SER A 11 17.90 12.80 50.11
C SER A 11 16.82 13.15 49.10
N ALA A 12 17.25 13.19 47.83
CA ALA A 12 16.48 12.77 46.67
C ALA A 12 15.03 13.26 46.61
N GLY A 13 14.84 14.42 45.97
CA GLY A 13 13.61 14.71 45.23
C GLY A 13 13.47 13.71 44.08
N ASP A 14 13.10 12.49 44.44
CA ASP A 14 12.83 11.35 43.59
C ASP A 14 11.36 11.43 43.14
N ARG A 15 11.15 11.28 41.83
CA ARG A 15 9.89 10.97 41.14
C ARG A 15 8.75 11.99 41.23
N ASN A 16 8.62 12.75 40.15
CA ASN A 16 7.39 12.66 39.35
C ASN A 16 7.71 12.81 37.85
N THR A 17 8.34 11.75 37.33
CA THR A 17 8.56 11.48 35.90
C THR A 17 7.33 10.86 35.22
N ASN A 18 6.12 11.11 35.71
CA ASN A 18 4.91 10.40 35.26
C ASN A 18 4.00 11.20 34.31
N ASP A 19 4.41 12.38 33.86
CA ASP A 19 3.75 13.09 32.75
C ASP A 19 4.42 12.80 31.39
N ALA A 20 5.15 11.70 31.28
CA ALA A 20 5.24 10.98 30.03
C ALA A 20 3.86 10.36 29.77
N CYS A 21 2.92 11.22 29.37
CA CYS A 21 1.63 10.87 28.81
C CYS A 21 1.93 9.86 27.70
N ALA A 22 1.81 8.58 28.04
CA ALA A 22 2.02 7.49 27.10
C ALA A 22 1.18 7.86 25.88
N PRO A 23 1.77 7.92 24.67
CA PRO A 23 1.03 8.35 23.50
C PRO A 23 -0.19 7.46 23.43
N HIS A 24 -1.37 8.03 23.70
CA HIS A 24 -2.64 7.39 23.49
C HIS A 24 -2.59 6.96 22.03
N ARG A 25 -2.26 5.69 21.80
CA ARG A 25 -2.42 5.03 20.52
C ARG A 25 -3.91 5.08 20.29
N ARG A 26 -4.37 6.18 19.69
CA ARG A 26 -5.76 6.31 19.26
C ARG A 26 -6.04 5.02 18.49
N PRO A 27 -7.05 4.23 18.89
CA PRO A 27 -7.44 3.08 18.09
C PRO A 27 -7.57 3.59 16.66
N TYR A 28 -6.88 2.92 15.74
CA TYR A 28 -6.87 3.29 14.32
C TYR A 28 -8.31 3.61 13.92
N ALA A 29 -8.60 4.89 13.71
CA ALA A 29 -9.98 5.33 13.57
C ALA A 29 -10.53 4.69 12.30
N VAL A 30 -11.72 4.09 12.37
CA VAL A 30 -12.41 3.51 11.21
C VAL A 30 -12.40 4.50 10.03
N ALA A 31 -12.50 5.80 10.31
CA ALA A 31 -12.36 6.89 9.35
C ALA A 31 -11.03 6.89 8.57
N THR A 32 -9.90 6.57 9.20
CA THR A 32 -8.60 6.47 8.51
C THR A 32 -8.52 5.26 7.59
N LEU A 33 -9.07 4.12 8.02
CA LEU A 33 -9.12 2.91 7.19
C LEU A 33 -10.05 3.11 5.98
N LEU A 34 -11.23 3.69 6.20
CA LEU A 34 -12.18 4.03 5.14
C LEU A 34 -11.54 4.98 4.13
N ARG A 35 -10.84 6.02 4.60
CA ARG A 35 -10.14 6.96 3.73
C ARG A 35 -9.08 6.27 2.89
N ASP A 36 -8.31 5.37 3.48
CA ASP A 36 -7.27 4.63 2.76
C ASP A 36 -7.86 3.67 1.75
N TRP A 37 -8.96 3.02 2.08
CA TRP A 37 -9.72 2.18 1.16
C TRP A 37 -10.23 2.99 -0.03
N VAL A 38 -10.84 4.16 0.18
CA VAL A 38 -11.28 5.04 -0.92
C VAL A 38 -10.12 5.47 -1.81
N VAL A 39 -8.98 5.84 -1.22
CA VAL A 39 -7.77 6.20 -2.00
C VAL A 39 -7.26 4.98 -2.77
N ALA A 40 -7.25 3.80 -2.16
CA ALA A 40 -6.80 2.58 -2.82
C ALA A 40 -7.73 2.18 -3.99
N VAL A 41 -9.05 2.25 -3.80
CA VAL A 41 -10.04 2.04 -4.86
C VAL A 41 -9.79 3.02 -6.01
N ALA A 42 -9.64 4.32 -5.72
CA ALA A 42 -9.40 5.33 -6.74
C ALA A 42 -8.10 5.08 -7.53
N VAL A 43 -7.04 4.64 -6.86
CA VAL A 43 -5.76 4.30 -7.53
C VAL A 43 -5.89 3.04 -8.37
N VAL A 44 -6.48 1.97 -7.84
CA VAL A 44 -6.65 0.69 -8.58
C VAL A 44 -7.58 0.90 -9.78
N ALA A 45 -8.72 1.57 -9.58
CA ALA A 45 -9.65 1.92 -10.65
C ALA A 45 -9.01 2.87 -11.66
N GLY A 46 -8.17 3.81 -11.21
CA GLY A 46 -7.42 4.71 -12.09
C GLY A 46 -6.40 3.97 -12.96
N LEU A 47 -5.66 3.00 -12.40
CA LEU A 47 -4.73 2.16 -13.15
C LEU A 47 -5.45 1.25 -14.15
N TYR A 48 -6.61 0.73 -13.78
CA TYR A 48 -7.48 -0.01 -14.69
C TYR A 48 -8.04 0.90 -15.80
N GLY A 49 -8.56 2.07 -15.46
CA GLY A 49 -9.05 3.07 -16.41
C GLY A 49 -7.96 3.61 -17.35
N LEU A 50 -6.72 3.68 -16.87
CA LEU A 50 -5.56 4.11 -17.66
C LEU A 50 -5.32 3.22 -18.88
N LEU A 51 -5.64 1.92 -18.78
CA LEU A 51 -5.60 1.01 -19.93
C LEU A 51 -6.52 1.48 -21.08
N TYR A 52 -7.70 1.98 -20.75
CA TYR A 52 -8.67 2.46 -21.76
C TYR A 52 -8.32 3.85 -22.29
N ALA A 53 -7.69 4.69 -21.46
CA ALA A 53 -7.25 6.02 -21.89
C ALA A 53 -5.97 5.96 -22.76
N ILE A 54 -5.00 5.13 -22.38
CA ILE A 54 -3.68 5.04 -23.01
C ILE A 54 -3.29 3.55 -23.09
N PRO A 55 -3.73 2.83 -24.14
CA PRO A 55 -3.47 1.39 -24.27
C PRO A 55 -2.03 1.05 -24.70
N VAL A 56 -1.12 2.02 -24.75
CA VAL A 56 0.28 1.81 -25.13
C VAL A 56 1.16 1.49 -23.91
N PRO A 57 2.13 0.56 -24.03
CA PRO A 57 3.11 0.32 -22.98
C PRO A 57 3.97 1.57 -22.71
N PRO A 58 4.36 1.85 -21.46
CA PRO A 58 4.11 1.06 -20.25
C PRO A 58 2.79 1.39 -19.52
N PHE A 59 2.01 2.35 -20.01
CA PHE A 59 0.86 2.91 -19.28
C PHE A 59 -0.37 1.99 -19.24
N GLY A 60 -0.59 1.19 -20.28
CA GLY A 60 -1.67 0.19 -20.30
C GLY A 60 -1.35 -1.09 -19.51
N VAL A 61 -0.07 -1.36 -19.26
CA VAL A 61 0.39 -2.62 -18.64
C VAL A 61 -0.19 -2.84 -17.24
N PRO A 62 -0.25 -1.85 -16.32
CA PRO A 62 -0.85 -2.06 -15.00
C PRO A 62 -2.31 -2.50 -15.05
N GLY A 63 -3.12 -1.87 -15.91
CA GLY A 63 -4.52 -2.25 -16.08
C GLY A 63 -4.67 -3.63 -16.73
N TYR A 64 -3.83 -3.95 -17.71
CA TYR A 64 -3.79 -5.27 -18.33
C TYR A 64 -3.44 -6.39 -17.32
N LEU A 65 -2.49 -6.14 -16.42
CA LEU A 65 -2.13 -7.11 -15.37
C LEU A 65 -3.29 -7.40 -14.41
N LEU A 66 -4.16 -6.43 -14.13
CA LEU A 66 -5.35 -6.65 -13.30
C LEU A 66 -6.35 -7.58 -13.99
N ILE A 67 -6.55 -7.43 -15.30
CA ILE A 67 -7.41 -8.31 -16.10
C ILE A 67 -6.84 -9.72 -16.10
N VAL A 68 -5.55 -9.88 -16.41
CA VAL A 68 -4.88 -11.20 -16.43
C VAL A 68 -4.88 -11.84 -15.04
N ALA A 69 -4.70 -11.07 -13.97
CA ALA A 69 -4.78 -11.59 -12.60
C ALA A 69 -6.16 -12.16 -12.29
N PHE A 70 -7.21 -11.44 -12.71
CA PHE A 70 -8.58 -11.91 -12.52
C PHE A 70 -8.90 -13.14 -13.37
N ASP A 71 -8.48 -13.18 -14.63
CA ASP A 71 -8.64 -14.35 -15.51
C ASP A 71 -7.97 -15.60 -14.91
N ARG A 72 -6.79 -15.43 -14.30
CA ARG A 72 -6.13 -16.53 -13.56
C ARG A 72 -6.89 -16.94 -12.30
N LEU A 73 -7.54 -15.99 -11.61
CA LEU A 73 -8.41 -16.31 -10.48
C LEU A 73 -9.67 -17.06 -10.94
N GLU A 74 -10.23 -16.68 -12.09
CA GLU A 74 -11.39 -17.33 -12.71
C GLU A 74 -11.12 -18.80 -13.01
N THR A 75 -9.89 -19.17 -13.40
CA THR A 75 -9.53 -20.59 -13.60
C THR A 75 -9.70 -21.48 -12.36
N VAL A 76 -9.84 -20.88 -11.16
CA VAL A 76 -10.04 -21.57 -9.88
C VAL A 76 -11.45 -21.33 -9.31
N LEU A 77 -12.20 -20.40 -9.90
CA LEU A 77 -13.57 -20.09 -9.50
C LEU A 77 -14.58 -20.83 -10.40
N PRO A 78 -15.84 -20.97 -9.96
CA PRO A 78 -16.91 -21.43 -10.84
C PRO A 78 -17.06 -20.46 -12.03
N ALA A 79 -17.30 -21.00 -13.22
CA ALA A 79 -17.52 -20.19 -14.42
C ALA A 79 -18.71 -19.24 -14.23
N PHE A 80 -18.53 -17.98 -14.63
CA PHE A 80 -19.60 -16.99 -14.58
C PHE A 80 -20.57 -17.19 -15.75
N SER A 81 -21.85 -17.40 -15.43
CA SER A 81 -22.88 -17.71 -16.43
C SER A 81 -23.44 -16.47 -17.15
N SER A 82 -23.13 -15.25 -16.70
CA SER A 82 -23.56 -14.01 -17.34
C SER A 82 -22.47 -12.93 -17.31
N SER A 83 -22.50 -12.03 -18.30
CA SER A 83 -21.61 -10.86 -18.36
C SER A 83 -21.72 -9.99 -17.10
N THR A 84 -22.93 -9.83 -16.56
CA THR A 84 -23.15 -9.05 -15.33
C THR A 84 -22.53 -9.69 -14.10
N ALA A 85 -22.54 -11.03 -14.01
CA ALA A 85 -21.89 -11.74 -12.91
C ALA A 85 -20.37 -11.61 -13.00
N TYR A 86 -19.81 -11.67 -14.22
CA TYR A 86 -18.40 -11.42 -14.47
C TYR A 86 -17.99 -10.00 -14.07
N ASP A 87 -18.73 -8.98 -14.51
CA ASP A 87 -18.43 -7.57 -14.19
C ASP A 87 -18.47 -7.32 -12.66
N ALA A 88 -19.47 -7.89 -11.99
CA ALA A 88 -19.59 -7.80 -10.53
C ALA A 88 -18.43 -8.50 -9.81
N ALA A 89 -18.02 -9.67 -10.30
CA ALA A 89 -16.88 -10.41 -9.74
C ALA A 89 -15.56 -9.69 -9.97
N PHE A 90 -15.35 -9.09 -11.15
CA PHE A 90 -14.17 -8.29 -11.45
C PHE A 90 -14.13 -7.02 -10.59
N ALA A 91 -15.25 -6.30 -10.45
CA ALA A 91 -15.34 -5.16 -9.55
C ALA A 91 -15.07 -5.57 -8.08
N GLY A 92 -15.59 -6.73 -7.66
CA GLY A 92 -15.30 -7.33 -6.37
C GLY A 92 -13.80 -7.61 -6.18
N PHE A 93 -13.12 -8.15 -7.20
CA PHE A 93 -11.68 -8.36 -7.20
C PHE A 93 -10.87 -7.05 -7.05
N LEU A 94 -11.25 -5.99 -7.77
CA LEU A 94 -10.62 -4.67 -7.57
C LEU A 94 -10.86 -4.14 -6.15
N GLY A 95 -12.06 -4.35 -5.62
CA GLY A 95 -12.42 -4.00 -4.25
C GLY A 95 -11.59 -4.76 -3.20
N THR A 96 -11.37 -6.06 -3.37
CA THR A 96 -10.55 -6.86 -2.45
C THR A 96 -9.08 -6.42 -2.49
N LEU A 97 -8.54 -6.11 -3.68
CA LEU A 97 -7.19 -5.52 -3.80
C LEU A 97 -7.09 -4.19 -3.04
N ALA A 98 -8.11 -3.34 -3.12
CA ALA A 98 -8.15 -2.09 -2.38
C ALA A 98 -8.21 -2.30 -0.86
N VAL A 99 -8.92 -3.33 -0.38
CA VAL A 99 -8.91 -3.73 1.03
C VAL A 99 -7.50 -4.16 1.44
N VAL A 100 -6.86 -5.05 0.69
CA VAL A 100 -5.48 -5.50 0.96
C VAL A 100 -4.50 -4.32 0.99
N ALA A 101 -4.64 -3.38 0.07
CA ALA A 101 -3.86 -2.15 0.03
C ALA A 101 -4.09 -1.26 1.28
N SER A 102 -5.34 -1.10 1.73
CA SER A 102 -5.66 -0.32 2.93
C SER A 102 -5.06 -0.94 4.21
N LEU A 103 -5.02 -2.28 4.28
CA LEU A 103 -4.36 -3.01 5.37
C LEU A 103 -2.84 -2.83 5.29
N GLY A 104 -2.26 -2.90 4.08
CA GLY A 104 -0.84 -2.63 3.84
C GLY A 104 -0.44 -1.20 4.22
N ALA A 105 -1.31 -0.21 3.98
CA ALA A 105 -1.12 1.16 4.40
C ALA A 105 -1.14 1.29 5.94
N SER A 106 -2.09 0.64 6.59
CA SER A 106 -2.18 0.58 8.06
C SER A 106 -0.92 -0.05 8.68
N TRP A 107 -0.45 -1.17 8.12
CA TRP A 107 0.78 -1.83 8.55
C TRP A 107 2.04 -0.99 8.28
N SER A 108 2.09 -0.27 7.17
CA SER A 108 3.21 0.64 6.89
C SER A 108 3.28 1.77 7.92
N ARG A 109 2.13 2.26 8.40
CA ARG A 109 2.08 3.29 9.45
C ARG A 109 2.46 2.74 10.83
N SER A 110 2.14 1.48 11.14
CA SER A 110 2.60 0.87 12.39
C SER A 110 4.13 0.76 12.47
N ARG A 111 4.82 0.82 11.31
CA ARG A 111 6.28 0.87 11.19
C ARG A 111 6.87 2.27 11.03
N GLY A 112 6.08 3.32 11.23
CA GLY A 112 6.55 4.71 11.24
C GLY A 112 6.45 5.45 9.90
N ALA A 113 5.70 4.94 8.91
CA ALA A 113 5.45 5.69 7.69
C ALA A 113 4.69 7.00 7.97
N ALA A 114 5.30 8.13 7.63
CA ALA A 114 4.72 9.46 7.80
C ALA A 114 4.13 9.95 6.46
N GLY A 115 2.84 9.71 6.27
CA GLY A 115 2.12 10.19 5.09
C GLY A 115 0.64 9.80 5.15
N GLY A 116 -0.22 10.79 4.92
CA GLY A 116 -1.65 10.58 4.98
C GLY A 116 -2.16 9.75 3.80
N ARG A 117 -2.35 10.41 2.66
CA ARG A 117 -2.92 9.82 1.44
C ARG A 117 -1.85 9.15 0.58
N SER A 118 -0.62 9.65 0.62
CA SER A 118 0.53 9.08 -0.10
C SER A 118 0.85 7.65 0.31
N VAL A 119 0.70 7.32 1.61
CA VAL A 119 0.91 5.94 2.11
C VAL A 119 -0.15 4.98 1.57
N ALA A 120 -1.42 5.41 1.52
CA ALA A 120 -2.49 4.60 0.95
C ALA A 120 -2.32 4.39 -0.57
N ALA A 121 -1.99 5.46 -1.30
CA ALA A 121 -1.69 5.37 -2.73
C ALA A 121 -0.47 4.47 -3.00
N GLY A 122 0.61 4.66 -2.23
CA GLY A 122 1.81 3.83 -2.34
C GLY A 122 1.55 2.36 -2.04
N ALA A 123 0.73 2.06 -1.03
CA ALA A 123 0.31 0.69 -0.73
C ALA A 123 -0.50 0.07 -1.87
N ALA A 124 -1.43 0.81 -2.48
CA ALA A 124 -2.21 0.35 -3.63
C ALA A 124 -1.32 0.05 -4.84
N VAL A 125 -0.42 0.97 -5.19
CA VAL A 125 0.55 0.76 -6.28
C VAL A 125 1.46 -0.44 -5.99
N THR A 126 1.89 -0.61 -4.74
CA THR A 126 2.70 -1.77 -4.33
C THR A 126 1.92 -3.07 -4.49
N VAL A 127 0.64 -3.12 -4.11
CA VAL A 127 -0.20 -4.31 -4.29
C VAL A 127 -0.31 -4.68 -5.77
N VAL A 128 -0.57 -3.72 -6.65
CA VAL A 128 -0.60 -3.97 -8.11
C VAL A 128 0.77 -4.45 -8.60
N GLY A 129 1.87 -3.86 -8.11
CA GLY A 129 3.22 -4.35 -8.39
C GLY A 129 3.47 -5.78 -7.90
N VAL A 130 2.97 -6.17 -6.72
CA VAL A 130 3.10 -7.55 -6.22
C VAL A 130 2.31 -8.53 -7.08
N VAL A 131 1.09 -8.16 -7.49
CA VAL A 131 0.29 -8.95 -8.44
C VAL A 131 1.04 -9.10 -9.77
N GLY A 132 1.61 -8.01 -10.28
CA GLY A 132 2.45 -8.03 -11.49
C GLY A 132 3.65 -8.96 -11.35
N ALA A 133 4.33 -8.98 -10.20
CA ALA A 133 5.46 -9.87 -9.95
C ALA A 133 5.05 -11.33 -9.88
N ALA A 134 3.91 -11.62 -9.24
CA ALA A 134 3.34 -12.97 -9.20
C ALA A 134 2.99 -13.46 -10.61
N LEU A 135 2.37 -12.63 -11.45
CA LEU A 135 2.07 -12.99 -12.83
C LEU A 135 3.34 -13.13 -13.69
N TRP A 136 4.28 -12.20 -13.56
CA TRP A 136 5.56 -12.25 -14.25
C TRP A 136 6.30 -13.56 -13.97
N SER A 137 6.36 -13.97 -12.71
CA SER A 137 7.03 -15.21 -12.29
C SER A 137 6.29 -16.49 -12.68
N THR A 138 4.96 -16.51 -12.59
CA THR A 138 4.17 -17.73 -12.81
C THR A 138 3.75 -17.96 -14.26
N VAL A 139 3.62 -16.88 -15.05
CA VAL A 139 3.17 -16.94 -16.44
C VAL A 139 4.35 -16.63 -17.35
N PHE A 140 4.87 -15.40 -17.30
CA PHE A 140 5.80 -14.92 -18.33
C PHE A 140 7.16 -15.63 -18.29
N LEU A 141 7.74 -15.86 -17.10
CA LEU A 141 9.00 -16.62 -16.98
C LEU A 141 8.87 -18.07 -17.47
N ARG A 142 7.70 -18.69 -17.34
CA ARG A 142 7.47 -20.10 -17.74
C ARG A 142 7.25 -20.26 -19.24
N PHE A 143 6.78 -19.22 -19.92
CA PHE A 143 6.48 -19.23 -21.36
C PHE A 143 7.48 -18.42 -22.19
N ALA A 144 8.66 -18.10 -21.63
CA ALA A 144 9.70 -17.26 -22.27
C ALA A 144 10.44 -17.92 -23.46
N GLY A 145 9.83 -18.89 -24.15
CA GLY A 145 10.46 -19.76 -25.15
C GLY A 145 10.73 -19.13 -26.52
N GLY A 146 10.84 -17.79 -26.63
CA GLY A 146 11.20 -17.15 -27.90
C GLY A 146 11.16 -15.63 -27.89
N ASP A 147 10.10 -15.02 -27.32
CA ASP A 147 9.92 -13.56 -27.31
C ASP A 147 10.07 -12.97 -25.90
N TYR A 148 11.22 -12.35 -25.63
CA TYR A 148 11.53 -11.73 -24.34
C TYR A 148 10.95 -10.33 -24.17
N THR A 149 10.51 -9.68 -25.25
CA THR A 149 9.95 -8.32 -25.23
C THR A 149 8.79 -8.16 -24.25
N PRO A 150 7.73 -8.98 -24.26
CA PRO A 150 6.63 -8.86 -23.29
C PRO A 150 7.11 -9.12 -21.85
N LEU A 151 8.04 -10.05 -21.68
CA LEU A 151 8.61 -10.40 -20.37
C LEU A 151 9.40 -9.21 -19.78
N LEU A 152 10.19 -8.51 -20.58
CA LEU A 152 10.94 -7.33 -20.17
C LEU A 152 10.02 -6.15 -19.86
N VAL A 153 9.00 -5.89 -20.68
CA VAL A 153 8.05 -4.79 -20.46
C VAL A 153 7.25 -5.01 -19.18
N VAL A 154 6.71 -6.22 -18.95
CA VAL A 154 5.98 -6.56 -17.74
C VAL A 154 6.90 -6.53 -16.52
N GLY A 155 8.10 -7.11 -16.62
CA GLY A 155 9.09 -7.12 -15.54
C GLY A 155 9.51 -5.70 -15.13
N ALA A 156 9.87 -4.85 -16.11
CA ALA A 156 10.26 -3.47 -15.86
C ALA A 156 9.12 -2.65 -15.25
N THR A 157 7.89 -2.79 -15.77
CA THR A 157 6.71 -2.10 -15.23
C THR A 157 6.43 -2.54 -13.79
N THR A 158 6.55 -3.84 -13.52
CA THR A 158 6.36 -4.40 -12.17
C THR A 158 7.36 -3.84 -11.18
N VAL A 159 8.65 -3.84 -11.54
CA VAL A 159 9.71 -3.26 -10.70
C VAL A 159 9.46 -1.77 -10.47
N LEU A 160 9.06 -1.04 -11.52
CA LEU A 160 8.73 0.37 -11.42
C LEU A 160 7.55 0.62 -10.47
N LEU A 161 6.48 -0.17 -10.55
CA LEU A 161 5.34 -0.08 -9.64
C LEU A 161 5.74 -0.36 -8.19
N LEU A 162 6.55 -1.38 -7.94
CA LEU A 162 7.06 -1.68 -6.59
C LEU A 162 7.91 -0.52 -6.04
N PHE A 163 8.81 0.03 -6.87
CA PHE A 163 9.64 1.15 -6.49
C PHE A 163 8.81 2.42 -6.25
N ALA A 164 7.88 2.74 -7.14
CA ALA A 164 6.98 3.88 -7.03
C ALA A 164 6.07 3.75 -5.81
N GLY A 165 5.52 2.56 -5.56
CA GLY A 165 4.70 2.27 -4.39
C GLY A 165 5.48 2.43 -3.08
N ARG A 166 6.71 1.89 -3.03
CA ARG A 166 7.61 2.07 -1.89
C ARG A 166 8.00 3.53 -1.71
N TYR A 167 8.30 4.23 -2.79
CA TYR A 167 8.65 5.65 -2.77
C TYR A 167 7.48 6.50 -2.29
N LEU A 168 6.25 6.25 -2.73
CA LEU A 168 5.06 6.97 -2.27
C LEU A 168 4.74 6.68 -0.79
N ALA A 169 5.03 5.46 -0.32
CA ALA A 169 4.81 5.05 1.06
C ALA A 169 5.87 5.62 2.05
N VAL A 170 7.09 5.90 1.58
CA VAL A 170 8.20 6.41 2.42
C VAL A 170 8.48 7.90 2.18
N GLY A 171 8.18 8.38 0.98
CA GLY A 171 8.55 9.68 0.47
C GLY A 171 7.74 10.80 1.10
N ARG A 172 8.34 11.42 2.13
CA ARG A 172 8.57 12.87 2.35
C ARG A 172 7.61 13.93 1.76
N PHE A 173 6.34 13.64 1.49
CA PHE A 173 5.30 14.66 1.25
C PHE A 173 4.76 15.24 2.57
N GLY A 174 5.67 15.41 3.53
CA GLY A 174 5.45 15.95 4.87
C GLY A 174 6.33 17.17 5.16
N ARG A 175 6.90 17.83 4.15
CA ARG A 175 7.31 19.23 4.33
C ARG A 175 6.06 20.08 4.24
N ARG A 176 5.43 20.32 5.40
CA ARG A 176 4.53 21.45 5.58
C ARG A 176 5.30 22.68 5.09
N LEU A 177 4.81 23.33 4.05
CA LEU A 177 5.12 24.74 3.84
C LEU A 177 4.55 25.45 5.07
N ALA A 178 5.48 26.00 5.86
CA ALA A 178 5.19 26.90 6.97
C ALA A 178 4.63 28.21 6.43
#